data_AF-A0A2J8A9U2-F1
#
_entry.id   AF-A0A2J8A9U2-F1
#
_cell.length_a   1.000
_cell.length_b   1.000
_cell.length_c   1.000
_cell.angle_alpha   90.00
_cell.angle_beta   90.00
_cell.angle_gamma   90.00
#
_symmetry.space_group_name_H-M   'P 1'
#
loop_
_entity.id
_entity.type
_entity.pdbx_description
1 polymer ?
#
loop_
_entity_poly.entity_id
_entity_poly.type
_entity_poly.pdbx_seq_one_letter_code
_entity_poly.pdbx_strand_id
1 'polypeptide(L)'
;HLREAFESSSPAFACLLAAYPTYFQPHWFSWEAYLWAAELWYSYGIQVQFPDGVIRTCLAPYVGLMNHHPLPHVVHFSKVDAATGCLGIRAFRPCAPGRQLFLSYGPYGNGKLLLFYGFALRHNPFDEVELELK
;
A
#
# COMPACT_ATOMS: atom_id res chain seq x y z
N HIS A 1 18.00 6.78 3.20
CA HIS A 1 16.72 6.66 3.94
C HIS A 1 16.43 5.23 4.41
N LEU A 2 16.01 4.25 3.57
CA LEU A 2 15.68 2.89 4.07
C LEU A 2 16.84 2.15 4.75
N ARG A 3 18.06 2.29 4.22
CA ARG A 3 19.27 1.69 4.80
C ARG A 3 19.54 2.22 6.21
N GLU A 4 19.47 3.53 6.39
CA GLU A 4 19.65 4.20 7.68
C GLU A 4 18.52 3.83 8.66
N ALA A 5 17.27 3.73 8.17
CA ALA A 5 16.14 3.28 8.97
C ALA A 5 16.33 1.83 9.47
N PHE A 6 16.86 0.94 8.63
CA PHE A 6 17.23 -0.41 9.04
C PHE A 6 18.34 -0.40 10.11
N GLU A 7 19.42 0.36 9.88
CA GLU A 7 20.55 0.43 10.80
C GLU A 7 20.12 0.95 12.17
N SER A 8 19.32 2.02 12.20
CA SER A 8 18.75 2.56 13.45
C SER A 8 17.76 1.62 14.15
N SER A 9 17.13 0.70 13.42
CA SER A 9 16.25 -0.33 13.99
C SER A 9 16.99 -1.56 14.53
N SER A 10 18.28 -1.71 14.21
CA SER A 10 19.08 -2.89 14.58
C SER A 10 19.10 -3.19 16.09
N PRO A 11 19.20 -2.20 17.00
CA PRO A 11 19.12 -2.47 18.44
C PRO A 11 17.78 -3.08 18.84
N ALA A 12 16.67 -2.60 18.27
CA ALA A 12 15.35 -3.15 18.55
C ALA A 12 15.21 -4.59 18.04
N PHE A 13 15.73 -4.90 16.86
CA PHE A 13 15.74 -6.25 16.30
C PHE A 13 16.54 -7.22 17.17
N ALA A 14 17.71 -6.81 17.66
CA ALA A 14 18.51 -7.60 18.58
C ALA A 14 17.76 -7.88 19.90
N CYS A 15 17.09 -6.86 20.48
CA CYS A 15 16.27 -7.02 21.67
C CYS A 15 15.10 -8.00 21.45
N LEU A 16 14.40 -7.90 20.32
CA LEU A 16 13.27 -8.80 20.00
C LEU A 16 13.73 -10.26 19.84
N LEU A 17 14.84 -10.49 19.14
CA LEU A 17 15.40 -11.82 18.96
C LEU A 17 15.87 -12.44 20.29
N ALA A 18 16.47 -11.64 21.17
CA ALA A 18 16.90 -12.09 22.50
C ALA A 18 15.72 -12.38 23.44
N ALA A 19 14.68 -11.53 23.41
CA ALA A 19 13.53 -11.66 24.30
C ALA A 19 12.55 -12.78 23.86
N TYR A 20 12.41 -13.00 22.56
CA TYR A 20 11.40 -13.92 22.00
C TYR A 20 11.99 -14.86 20.93
N PRO A 21 13.04 -15.64 21.24
CA PRO A 21 13.76 -16.46 20.26
C PRO A 21 12.90 -17.59 19.66
N THR A 22 11.81 -17.98 20.33
CA THR A 22 10.86 -18.98 19.82
C THR A 22 9.91 -18.43 18.76
N TYR A 23 9.68 -17.11 18.75
CA TYR A 23 8.71 -16.46 17.86
C TYR A 23 9.37 -15.75 16.69
N PHE A 24 10.63 -15.32 16.84
CA PHE A 24 11.34 -14.55 15.83
C PHE A 24 12.56 -15.30 15.29
N GLN A 25 12.69 -15.28 13.97
CA GLN A 25 13.82 -15.87 13.27
C GLN A 25 14.82 -14.77 12.87
N PRO A 26 16.13 -14.94 13.10
CA PRO A 26 17.13 -13.92 12.76
C PRO A 26 17.08 -13.47 11.29
N HIS A 27 16.82 -14.39 10.36
CA HIS A 27 16.76 -14.07 8.92
C HIS A 27 15.60 -13.15 8.53
N TRP A 28 14.56 -13.00 9.36
CA TRP A 28 13.48 -12.03 9.13
C TRP A 28 13.92 -10.58 9.34
N PHE A 29 15.06 -10.37 10.00
CA PHE A 29 15.66 -9.06 10.27
C PHE A 29 16.91 -8.82 9.42
N SER A 30 17.07 -9.55 8.31
CA SER A 30 18.09 -9.23 7.32
C SER A 30 17.74 -7.94 6.59
N TRP A 31 18.73 -7.35 5.92
CA TRP A 31 18.48 -6.19 5.06
C TRP A 31 17.44 -6.48 3.99
N GLU A 32 17.58 -7.62 3.33
CA GLU A 32 16.75 -8.04 2.20
C GLU A 32 15.31 -8.23 2.65
N ALA A 33 15.10 -8.85 3.82
CA ALA A 33 13.78 -9.02 4.41
C ALA A 33 13.15 -7.66 4.80
N TYR A 34 13.93 -6.76 5.39
CA TYR A 34 13.47 -5.41 5.74
C TYR A 34 13.10 -4.59 4.50
N LEU A 35 13.97 -4.58 3.49
CA LEU A 35 13.74 -3.88 2.23
C LEU A 35 12.45 -4.42 1.58
N TRP A 36 12.31 -5.73 1.47
CA TRP A 36 11.11 -6.35 0.91
C TRP A 36 9.85 -5.99 1.69
N ALA A 37 9.89 -6.02 3.02
CA ALA A 37 8.76 -5.65 3.87
C ALA A 37 8.39 -4.16 3.75
N ALA A 38 9.38 -3.27 3.66
CA ALA A 38 9.17 -1.85 3.47
C ALA A 38 8.52 -1.54 2.11
N GLU A 39 9.04 -2.14 1.03
CA GLU A 39 8.48 -2.00 -0.32
C GLU A 39 7.05 -2.51 -0.41
N LEU A 40 6.77 -3.68 0.19
CA LEU A 40 5.42 -4.23 0.31
C LEU A 40 4.49 -3.25 1.05
N TRP A 41 4.95 -2.71 2.18
CA TRP A 41 4.16 -1.79 2.99
C TRP A 41 3.86 -0.48 2.27
N TYR A 42 4.85 0.12 1.59
CA TYR A 42 4.66 1.36 0.85
C TYR A 42 3.76 1.20 -0.37
N SER A 43 3.89 0.09 -1.11
CA SER A 43 3.12 -0.14 -2.33
C SER A 43 1.68 -0.60 -2.05
N TYR A 44 1.45 -1.39 -1.00
CA TYR A 44 0.18 -2.08 -0.77
C TYR A 44 -0.52 -1.70 0.53
N GLY A 45 0.10 -0.89 1.38
CA GLY A 45 -0.54 -0.33 2.56
C GLY A 45 -1.65 0.64 2.15
N ILE A 46 -2.88 0.34 2.55
CA ILE A 46 -4.03 1.23 2.34
C ILE A 46 -4.52 1.79 3.66
N GLN A 47 -4.96 3.05 3.66
CA GLN A 47 -5.63 3.65 4.80
C GLN A 47 -7.06 3.12 4.88
N VAL A 48 -7.40 2.44 5.97
CA VAL A 48 -8.71 1.84 6.22
C VAL A 48 -9.38 2.50 7.41
N GLN A 49 -10.59 3.01 7.21
CA GLN A 49 -11.44 3.49 8.29
C GLN A 49 -12.22 2.33 8.92
N PHE A 50 -12.05 2.17 10.23
CA PHE A 50 -12.76 1.17 11.04
C PHE A 50 -14.07 1.72 11.64
N PRO A 51 -14.95 0.85 12.19
CA PRO A 51 -16.23 1.28 12.76
C PRO A 51 -16.10 2.24 13.95
N ASP A 52 -14.97 2.20 14.65
CA ASP A 52 -14.60 3.15 15.72
C ASP A 52 -14.22 4.54 15.19
N GLY A 53 -14.24 4.74 13.87
CA GLY A 53 -13.85 5.98 13.20
C GLY A 53 -12.35 6.14 13.01
N VAL A 54 -11.53 5.25 13.59
CA VAL A 54 -10.07 5.32 13.51
C VAL A 54 -9.60 4.84 12.14
N ILE A 55 -8.68 5.60 11.54
CA ILE A 55 -8.01 5.22 10.30
C ILE A 55 -6.71 4.51 10.65
N ARG A 56 -6.52 3.32 10.07
CA ARG A 56 -5.29 2.53 10.21
C ARG A 56 -4.75 2.16 8.84
N THR A 57 -3.44 2.18 8.67
CA THR A 57 -2.84 1.58 7.47
C THR A 57 -2.88 0.06 7.62
N CYS A 58 -3.38 -0.63 6.61
CA CYS A 58 -3.55 -2.07 6.59
C CYS A 58 -3.08 -2.66 5.26
N LEU A 59 -2.57 -3.88 5.31
CA LEU A 59 -2.51 -4.73 4.13
C LEU A 59 -3.88 -5.40 3.97
N ALA A 60 -4.56 -5.13 2.87
CA ALA A 60 -5.86 -5.70 2.55
C ALA A 60 -5.71 -6.76 1.44
N PRO A 61 -5.76 -8.06 1.80
CA PRO A 61 -5.78 -9.13 0.81
C PRO A 61 -6.88 -8.90 -0.23
N TYR A 62 -6.66 -9.36 -1.47
CA TYR A 62 -7.49 -9.11 -2.66
C TYR A 62 -7.56 -7.67 -3.15
N VAL A 63 -7.72 -6.67 -2.27
CA VAL A 63 -7.66 -5.26 -2.67
C VAL A 63 -6.29 -4.94 -3.26
N GLY A 64 -5.23 -5.41 -2.61
CA GLY A 64 -3.86 -5.24 -3.11
C GLY A 64 -3.56 -5.94 -4.44
N LEU A 65 -4.44 -6.81 -4.96
CA LEU A 65 -4.29 -7.42 -6.28
C LEU A 65 -4.88 -6.58 -7.41
N MET A 66 -5.70 -5.58 -7.09
CA MET A 66 -6.40 -4.78 -8.09
C MET A 66 -5.53 -3.62 -8.55
N ASN A 67 -5.25 -3.57 -9.85
CA ASN A 67 -4.42 -2.53 -10.43
C ASN A 67 -5.12 -1.16 -10.46
N HIS A 68 -4.29 -0.12 -10.54
CA HIS A 68 -4.73 1.26 -10.72
C HIS A 68 -5.15 1.55 -12.17
N HIS A 69 -6.21 2.34 -12.33
CA HIS A 69 -6.49 3.03 -13.59
C HIS A 69 -7.13 4.42 -13.31
N PRO A 70 -6.84 5.47 -14.09
CA PRO A 70 -7.44 6.80 -13.90
C PRO A 70 -8.96 6.83 -14.11
N LEU A 71 -9.46 5.87 -14.89
CA LEU A 71 -10.87 5.57 -15.04
C LEU A 71 -11.14 4.22 -14.32
N PRO A 72 -11.28 4.18 -12.99
CA PRO A 72 -11.44 2.94 -12.24
C PRO A 72 -12.89 2.43 -12.28
N HIS A 73 -13.08 1.18 -11.87
CA HIS A 73 -14.41 0.63 -11.58
C HIS A 73 -14.79 0.81 -10.11
N VAL A 74 -13.80 0.75 -9.22
CA VAL A 74 -13.98 0.80 -7.76
C VAL A 74 -13.30 2.05 -7.21
N VAL A 75 -14.02 2.87 -6.45
CA VAL A 75 -13.49 4.08 -5.78
C VAL A 75 -13.73 4.10 -4.27
N HIS A 76 -14.53 3.17 -3.74
CA HIS A 76 -14.81 3.02 -2.32
C HIS A 76 -14.50 1.59 -1.89
N PHE A 77 -13.39 1.41 -1.20
CA PHE A 77 -12.87 0.11 -0.76
C PHE A 77 -12.07 0.20 0.56
N SER A 78 -12.02 1.39 1.18
CA SER A 78 -11.16 1.73 2.32
C SER A 78 -11.95 1.95 3.63
N LYS A 79 -13.17 1.43 3.72
CA LYS A 79 -13.99 1.53 4.94
C LYS A 79 -14.58 0.18 5.28
N VAL A 80 -14.39 -0.23 6.53
CA VAL A 80 -15.00 -1.44 7.08
C VAL A 80 -16.48 -1.17 7.31
N ASP A 81 -17.32 -1.99 6.72
CA ASP A 81 -18.75 -1.98 6.96
C ASP A 81 -19.03 -2.51 8.37
N ALA A 82 -19.70 -1.71 9.21
CA ALA A 82 -19.90 -2.02 10.62
C ALA A 82 -20.85 -3.22 10.85
N ALA A 83 -21.75 -3.51 9.91
CA ALA A 83 -22.69 -4.61 10.03
C ALA A 83 -22.06 -5.96 9.67
N THR A 84 -21.16 -5.96 8.69
CA THR A 84 -20.52 -7.18 8.15
C THR A 84 -19.09 -7.38 8.64
N GLY A 85 -18.45 -6.34 9.18
CA GLY A 85 -17.03 -6.37 9.57
C GLY A 85 -16.06 -6.47 8.39
N CYS A 86 -16.52 -6.20 7.16
CA CYS A 86 -15.77 -6.46 5.93
C CYS A 86 -15.45 -5.18 5.14
N LEU A 87 -14.39 -5.22 4.34
CA LEU A 87 -14.16 -4.24 3.27
C LEU A 87 -15.03 -4.61 2.06
N GLY A 88 -15.99 -3.75 1.72
CA GLY A 88 -16.82 -3.94 0.54
C GLY A 88 -16.14 -3.41 -0.72
N ILE A 89 -15.91 -4.27 -1.71
CA ILE A 89 -15.42 -3.86 -3.04
C ILE A 89 -16.63 -3.77 -3.98
N ARG A 90 -17.06 -2.54 -4.27
CA ARG A 90 -18.24 -2.28 -5.12
C ARG A 90 -17.86 -1.54 -6.38
N ALA A 91 -18.24 -2.09 -7.52
CA ALA A 91 -18.05 -1.43 -8.82
C ALA A 91 -19.14 -0.37 -9.04
N PHE A 92 -18.72 0.85 -9.39
CA PHE A 92 -19.59 1.98 -9.74
C PHE A 92 -19.98 2.01 -11.20
N ARG A 93 -19.30 1.21 -12.04
CA ARG A 93 -19.61 1.03 -13.45
C ARG A 93 -19.46 -0.44 -13.84
N PRO A 94 -20.13 -0.90 -14.92
CA PRO A 94 -20.03 -2.28 -15.37
C PRO A 94 -18.59 -2.69 -15.69
N CYS A 95 -18.25 -3.94 -15.38
CA CYS A 95 -17.05 -4.62 -15.84
C CYS A 95 -17.48 -5.88 -16.59
N ALA A 96 -17.11 -6.01 -17.86
CA ALA A 96 -17.51 -7.15 -18.67
C ALA A 96 -16.76 -8.42 -18.24
N PRO A 97 -17.35 -9.62 -18.38
CA PRO A 97 -16.65 -10.87 -18.11
C PRO A 97 -15.32 -10.97 -18.88
N GLY A 98 -14.28 -11.44 -18.21
CA GLY A 98 -12.93 -11.54 -18.77
C GLY A 98 -12.17 -10.19 -18.87
N ARG A 99 -12.76 -9.07 -18.44
CA ARG A 99 -12.05 -7.79 -18.32
C ARG A 99 -11.52 -7.60 -16.90
N GLN A 100 -10.38 -6.91 -16.83
CA GLN A 100 -9.75 -6.57 -15.58
C GLN A 100 -10.57 -5.52 -14.82
N LEU A 101 -10.77 -5.75 -13.53
CA LEU A 101 -11.32 -4.77 -12.61
C LEU A 101 -10.18 -3.87 -12.11
N PHE A 102 -10.43 -2.57 -12.09
CA PHE A 102 -9.46 -1.57 -11.67
C PHE A 102 -10.03 -0.77 -10.51
N LEU A 103 -9.16 -0.37 -9.58
CA LEU A 103 -9.47 0.60 -8.54
C LEU A 103 -8.64 1.88 -8.71
N SER A 104 -8.93 2.91 -7.92
CA SER A 104 -8.08 4.11 -7.88
C SER A 104 -7.13 4.06 -6.69
N TYR A 105 -5.82 4.19 -6.92
CA TYR A 105 -4.86 4.44 -5.83
C TYR A 105 -4.97 5.89 -5.35
N GLY A 106 -5.44 6.78 -6.21
CA GLY A 106 -5.59 8.21 -5.97
C GLY A 106 -5.39 8.98 -7.28
N PRO A 107 -5.64 10.30 -7.27
CA PRO A 107 -5.30 11.17 -8.39
C PRO A 107 -3.80 11.48 -8.36
N TYR A 108 -2.96 10.48 -8.66
CA TYR A 108 -1.50 10.59 -8.51
C TYR A 108 -0.81 10.80 -9.86
N GLY A 109 0.12 11.76 -9.92
CA GLY A 109 1.03 11.94 -11.04
C GLY A 109 2.05 10.82 -11.19
N ASN A 110 2.71 10.72 -12.35
CA ASN A 110 3.62 9.62 -12.66
C ASN A 110 4.85 9.58 -11.75
N GLY A 111 5.33 10.72 -11.26
CA GLY A 111 6.42 10.76 -10.29
C GLY A 111 6.09 9.98 -9.01
N LYS A 112 4.88 10.16 -8.49
CA LYS A 112 4.39 9.45 -7.30
C LYS A 112 4.12 7.97 -7.58
N LEU A 113 3.50 7.65 -8.73
CA LEU A 113 3.25 6.26 -9.13
C LEU A 113 4.56 5.48 -9.28
N LEU A 114 5.58 6.09 -9.88
CA LEU A 114 6.87 5.46 -10.08
C LEU A 114 7.59 5.24 -8.74
N LEU A 115 7.60 6.26 -7.88
CA LEU A 115 8.32 6.21 -6.60
C LEU A 115 7.71 5.20 -5.61
N PHE A 116 6.39 5.15 -5.47
CA PHE A 116 5.73 4.34 -4.43
C PHE A 116 5.07 3.07 -4.94
N TYR A 117 4.89 2.90 -6.25
CA TYR A 117 4.21 1.75 -6.83
C TYR A 117 4.98 1.10 -7.99
N GLY A 118 6.11 1.66 -8.41
CA GLY A 118 7.00 1.05 -9.40
C GLY A 118 6.49 1.06 -10.85
N PHE A 119 5.49 1.89 -11.19
CA PHE A 119 4.98 2.02 -12.56
C PHE A 119 4.59 3.45 -12.91
N ALA A 120 4.38 3.72 -14.20
CA ALA A 120 3.85 4.99 -14.71
C ALA A 120 2.78 4.74 -15.79
N LEU A 121 1.92 5.73 -16.01
CA LEU A 121 0.85 5.68 -17.02
C LEU A 121 1.16 6.62 -18.19
N ARG A 122 1.03 6.11 -19.42
CA ARG A 122 1.36 6.86 -20.65
C ARG A 122 0.54 8.12 -20.86
N HIS A 123 -0.73 8.10 -20.46
CA HIS A 123 -1.67 9.21 -20.60
C HIS A 123 -2.33 9.50 -19.25
N ASN A 124 -1.51 9.78 -18.24
CA ASN A 124 -1.99 10.07 -16.89
C ASN A 124 -2.68 11.46 -16.87
N PRO A 125 -3.99 11.56 -16.63
CA PRO A 125 -4.67 12.86 -16.55
C PRO A 125 -4.31 13.65 -15.28
N PHE A 126 -3.65 13.01 -14.32
CA PHE A 126 -3.19 13.62 -13.07
C PHE A 126 -1.68 13.86 -13.05
N ASP A 127 -1.02 13.78 -14.21
CA ASP A 127 0.42 14.03 -14.26
C ASP A 127 0.75 15.47 -13.90
N GLU A 128 1.85 15.64 -13.19
CA GLU A 128 2.27 16.93 -12.64
C GLU A 128 3.80 17.03 -12.63
N VAL A 129 4.30 18.26 -12.64
CA VAL A 129 5.73 18.57 -12.46
C VAL A 129 5.85 19.63 -11.39
N GLU A 130 6.78 19.42 -10.46
CA GLU A 130 7.09 20.40 -9.43
C GLU A 130 7.94 21.53 -10.03
N LEU A 131 7.53 22.77 -9.82
CA LEU A 131 8.25 23.96 -10.25
C LEU A 131 8.81 24.67 -9.02
N GLU A 132 10.12 24.62 -8.84
CA GLU A 132 10.80 25.40 -7.81
C GLU A 132 11.00 26.84 -8.31
N LEU A 133 10.31 27.78 -7.68
CA LEU A 133 10.45 29.21 -7.96
C LEU A 133 11.50 29.80 -7.01
N LYS A 134 12.50 30.49 -7.58
CA LYS A 134 13.53 31.22 -6.86
C LYS A 134 13.16 32.68 -6.64
#